data_AF-Q936Y5-F1
#
_entry.id   AF-Q936Y5-F1
#
_cell.length_a   1.000
_cell.length_b   1.000
_cell.length_c   1.000
_cell.angle_alpha   90.00
_cell.angle_beta   90.00
_cell.angle_gamma   90.00
#
_symmetry.space_group_name_H-M   'P 1'
#
loop_
_entity.id
_entity.type
_entity.pdbx_description
1 polymer ?
#
loop_
_entity_poly.entity_id
_entity_poly.type
_entity_poly.pdbx_seq_one_letter_code
_entity_poly.pdbx_strand_id
1 'polypeptide(L)' 'MKAIKALSLASAALVAALVAGCDNKPATAPMPEVNDENCKPENIAKIKDKGVQQAFSSLCLRRGGDFKPSPKREW' A
#
# COMPACT_ATOMS: atom_id res chain seq x y z
N MET A 1 35.30 -17.41 -17.45
CA MET A 1 34.66 -17.65 -16.12
C MET A 1 34.53 -16.40 -15.25
N LYS A 2 35.55 -15.54 -15.12
CA LYS A 2 35.51 -14.32 -14.27
C LYS A 2 34.38 -13.33 -14.64
N ALA A 3 34.20 -13.05 -15.94
CA ALA A 3 33.18 -12.12 -16.43
C ALA A 3 31.74 -12.63 -16.22
N ILE A 4 31.50 -13.94 -16.38
CA ILE A 4 30.19 -14.57 -16.19
C ILE A 4 29.77 -14.50 -14.70
N LYS A 5 30.73 -14.67 -13.79
CA LYS A 5 30.53 -14.54 -12.35
C LYS A 5 30.18 -13.10 -11.95
N ALA A 6 30.85 -12.11 -12.54
CA ALA A 6 30.58 -10.69 -12.32
C ALA A 6 29.19 -10.26 -12.85
N LEU A 7 28.80 -10.77 -14.03
CA LEU A 7 27.48 -10.52 -14.61
C LEU A 7 26.35 -11.07 -13.72
N SER A 8 26.55 -12.26 -13.16
CA SER A 8 25.57 -12.92 -12.27
C SER A 8 25.38 -12.15 -10.96
N LEU A 9 26.46 -11.60 -10.39
CA LEU A 9 26.42 -10.77 -9.18
C LEU A 9 25.71 -9.44 -9.42
N ALA A 10 25.95 -8.79 -10.56
CA ALA A 10 25.29 -7.54 -10.92
C ALA A 10 23.77 -7.73 -11.08
N SER A 11 23.33 -8.82 -11.73
CA SER A 11 21.92 -9.14 -11.88
C SER A 11 21.23 -9.41 -10.54
N ALA A 12 21.88 -10.14 -9.63
CA ALA A 12 21.34 -10.42 -8.31
C ALA A 12 21.14 -9.15 -7.47
N ALA A 13 22.09 -8.21 -7.54
CA ALA A 13 21.98 -6.92 -6.85
C ALA A 13 20.84 -6.06 -7.40
N LEU A 14 20.64 -6.06 -8.72
CA LEU A 14 19.55 -5.33 -9.35
C LEU A 14 18.18 -5.89 -8.94
N VAL A 15 18.03 -7.21 -8.94
CA VAL A 15 16.80 -7.87 -8.47
C VAL A 15 16.54 -7.53 -7.01
N ALA A 16 17.53 -7.65 -6.12
CA ALA A 16 17.37 -7.31 -4.71
C ALA A 16 16.94 -5.85 -4.49
N ALA A 17 17.49 -4.91 -5.26
CA ALA A 17 17.09 -3.50 -5.21
C ALA A 17 15.64 -3.28 -5.67
N LEU A 18 15.17 -4.02 -6.68
CA LEU A 18 13.80 -3.95 -7.19
C LEU A 18 12.78 -4.54 -6.20
N VAL A 19 13.13 -5.64 -5.49
CA VAL A 19 12.19 -6.30 -4.55
C VAL A 19 12.23 -5.68 -3.14
N ALA A 20 13.27 -4.91 -2.80
CA ALA A 20 13.34 -4.23 -1.50
C ALA A 20 12.14 -3.31 -1.21
N GLY A 21 11.47 -2.79 -2.25
CA GLY A 21 10.25 -2.01 -2.10
C GLY A 21 8.99 -2.82 -1.74
N CYS A 22 9.00 -4.14 -1.93
CA CYS A 22 7.81 -4.99 -1.76
C CYS A 22 7.49 -5.32 -0.29
N ASP A 23 8.51 -5.32 0.58
CA ASP A 23 8.38 -5.73 2.00
C ASP A 23 8.64 -4.58 2.99
N ASN A 24 8.59 -3.32 2.53
CA ASN A 24 8.65 -2.14 3.41
C ASN A 24 7.31 -1.93 4.14
N LYS A 25 6.92 -2.87 5.00
CA LYS A 25 5.81 -2.66 5.94
C LYS A 25 6.36 -1.89 7.14
N PRO A 26 6.00 -0.60 7.34
CA PRO A 26 6.41 0.12 8.53
C PRO A 26 5.87 -0.59 9.77
N ALA A 27 6.62 -0.52 10.88
CA ALA A 27 6.17 -0.94 12.19
C ALA A 27 4.77 -0.35 12.42
N THR A 28 3.77 -1.22 12.47
CA THR A 28 2.36 -0.80 12.36
C THR A 28 1.99 -0.17 13.68
N ALA A 29 2.04 1.17 13.76
CA ALA A 29 1.31 1.88 14.80
C ALA A 29 -0.14 1.36 14.78
N PRO A 30 -0.78 1.17 15.94
CA PRO A 30 -2.08 0.52 16.01
C PRO A 30 -3.07 1.25 15.10
N MET A 31 -3.62 0.51 14.14
CA MET A 31 -4.56 1.06 13.17
C MET A 31 -5.91 1.25 13.86
N PRO A 32 -6.56 2.44 13.72
CA PRO A 32 -7.86 2.67 14.31
C PRO A 32 -8.92 1.70 13.78
N GLU A 33 -10.02 1.55 14.52
CA GLU A 33 -11.20 0.82 14.05
C GLU A 33 -11.86 1.55 12.87
N VAL A 34 -12.25 0.80 11.83
CA VAL A 34 -12.90 1.36 10.64
C VAL A 34 -14.40 1.48 10.87
N ASN A 35 -14.85 2.66 11.31
CA ASN A 35 -16.27 2.98 11.55
C ASN A 35 -16.61 4.40 11.04
N ASP A 36 -17.89 4.79 11.05
CA ASP A 36 -18.34 6.09 10.52
C ASP A 36 -17.64 7.28 11.19
N GLU A 37 -17.44 7.21 12.51
CA GLU A 37 -16.78 8.27 13.27
C GLU A 37 -15.32 8.41 12.84
N ASN A 38 -14.57 7.31 12.84
CA ASN A 38 -13.14 7.33 12.56
C ASN A 38 -12.86 7.61 11.07
N CYS A 39 -13.78 7.28 10.17
CA CYS A 39 -13.65 7.57 8.73
C CYS A 39 -13.94 9.02 8.35
N LYS A 40 -14.28 9.90 9.31
CA LYS A 40 -14.38 11.34 9.05
C LYS A 40 -13.01 11.92 8.68
N PRO A 41 -12.92 12.83 7.69
CA PRO A 41 -11.66 13.45 7.27
C PRO A 41 -10.86 14.05 8.43
N GLU A 42 -11.54 14.71 9.37
CA GLU A 42 -10.92 15.31 10.56
C GLU A 42 -10.29 14.29 11.52
N ASN A 43 -10.80 13.06 11.57
CA ASN A 43 -10.27 12.00 12.42
C ASN A 43 -9.10 11.27 11.72
N ILE A 44 -9.19 11.05 10.41
CA ILE A 44 -8.09 10.55 9.58
C ILE A 44 -6.88 11.51 9.63
N ALA A 45 -7.12 12.82 9.60
CA ALA A 45 -6.07 13.84 9.65
C ALA A 45 -5.22 13.80 10.93
N LYS A 46 -5.77 13.26 12.05
CA LYS A 46 -5.06 13.13 13.34
C LYS A 46 -4.04 11.99 13.35
N ILE A 47 -4.07 11.09 12.37
CA ILE A 47 -3.12 9.97 12.26
C ILE A 47 -1.73 10.53 11.86
N LYS A 48 -0.76 10.40 12.77
CA LYS A 48 0.60 10.94 12.60
C LYS A 48 1.44 10.14 11.61
N ASP A 49 1.35 8.81 11.70
CA ASP A 49 2.06 7.92 10.80
C ASP A 49 1.42 7.97 9.41
N LYS A 50 2.18 8.38 8.40
CA LYS A 50 1.67 8.55 7.03
C LYS A 50 1.32 7.22 6.36
N GLY A 51 2.01 6.13 6.69
CA GLY A 51 1.71 4.80 6.20
C GLY A 51 0.36 4.31 6.74
N VAL A 52 0.14 4.47 8.05
CA VAL A 52 -1.14 4.14 8.70
C VAL A 52 -2.25 5.06 8.22
N GLN A 53 -1.99 6.36 8.04
CA GLN A 53 -2.98 7.30 7.51
C GLN A 53 -3.46 6.89 6.12
N GLN A 54 -2.53 6.53 5.23
CA GLN A 54 -2.87 6.09 3.86
C GLN A 54 -3.61 4.76 3.88
N ALA A 55 -3.12 3.77 4.64
CA ALA A 55 -3.75 2.47 4.76
C ALA A 55 -5.17 2.60 5.33
N PHE A 56 -5.35 3.35 6.40
CA PHE A 56 -6.65 3.58 7.03
C PHE A 56 -7.63 4.33 6.11
N SER A 57 -7.16 5.38 5.42
CA SER A 57 -7.95 6.09 4.41
C SER A 57 -8.45 5.16 3.31
N SER A 58 -7.60 4.24 2.85
CA SER A 58 -7.96 3.27 1.81
C SER A 58 -9.06 2.30 2.27
N LEU A 59 -9.06 1.92 3.55
CA LEU A 59 -10.11 1.07 4.13
C LEU A 59 -11.44 1.83 4.24
N CYS A 60 -11.41 3.09 4.69
CA CYS A 60 -12.60 3.93 4.75
C CYS A 60 -13.25 4.16 3.38
N LEU A 61 -12.45 4.37 2.32
CA LEU A 61 -12.96 4.50 0.96
C LEU A 61 -13.68 3.22 0.48
N ARG A 62 -13.17 2.04 0.85
CA ARG A 62 -13.76 0.74 0.48
C ARG A 62 -14.95 0.34 1.34
N ARG A 63 -15.10 0.95 2.52
CA ARG A 63 -16.25 0.73 3.42
C ARG A 63 -17.55 1.27 2.82
N GLY A 64 -17.46 2.34 2.02
CA GLY A 64 -18.61 2.88 1.30
C GLY A 64 -19.26 1.80 0.46
N GLY A 65 -20.43 1.32 0.91
CA GLY A 65 -21.22 0.29 0.22
C GLY A 65 -21.84 0.77 -1.09
N ASP A 66 -21.69 2.05 -1.43
CA ASP A 66 -22.17 2.67 -2.67
C ASP A 66 -21.28 2.36 -3.87
N PHE A 67 -20.81 1.12 -3.98
CA PHE A 67 -20.22 0.64 -5.22
C PHE A 67 -21.29 0.69 -6.31
N LYS A 68 -21.21 1.71 -7.16
CA LYS A 68 -22.03 1.84 -8.36
C LYS A 68 -21.27 1.19 -9.51
N PRO A 69 -21.60 -0.05 -9.91
CA PRO A 69 -20.98 -0.65 -11.07
C PRO A 69 -21.24 0.23 -12.30
N SER A 70 -20.23 0.34 -13.16
CA SER A 70 -20.41 0.94 -14.47
C SER A 70 -21.50 0.18 -15.23
N PRO A 71 -22.28 0.86 -16.10
CA PRO A 71 -23.20 0.17 -17.00
C PRO A 71 -22.46 -0.93 -17.79
N LYS A 72 -23.12 -2.07 -17.99
CA LYS A 72 -22.56 -3.19 -18.76
C LYS A 72 -22.21 -2.69 -20.16
N ARG A 73 -20.96 -2.90 -20.58
CA ARG A 73 -20.51 -2.62 -21.95
C ARG A 73 -20.88 -3.81 -22.82
N GLU A 74 -21.72 -3.59 -23.82
CA GLU A 74 -21.92 -4.52 -24.93
C GLU A 74 -20.81 -4.17 -25.95
N TRP A 75 -19.83 -5.05 -26.11
CA TRP A 75 -18.81 -4.96 -27.15
C TRP A 75 -19.21 -5.83 -28.33
#